data_AF-A0A009QIC6-F1
#
_entry.id   AF-A0A009QIC6-F1
#
_cell.length_a   1.000
_cell.length_b   1.000
_cell.length_c   1.000
_cell.angle_alpha   90.00
_cell.angle_beta   90.00
_cell.angle_gamma   90.00
#
_symmetry.space_group_name_H-M   'P 1'
#
loop_
_entity.id
_entity.type
_entity.pdbx_description
1 polymer ?
#
loop_
_entity_poly.entity_id
_entity_poly.type
_entity_poly.pdbx_seq_one_letter_code
_entity_poly.pdbx_strand_id
1 'polypeptide(L)' 'MMTKINYQPWLQAVLTIAKHYRIEPSEERIRLQLDWNQNQNLDDVLQLMTRQVGLNLRKVPFSLDLLNP' A
#
# COMPACT_ATOMS: atom_id res chain seq x y z
N MET A 1 19.74 -0.47 -15.10
CA MET A 1 19.67 -0.90 -13.68
C MET A 1 18.23 -0.80 -13.24
N MET A 2 17.55 -1.92 -12.92
CA MET A 2 16.21 -1.86 -12.32
C MET A 2 16.34 -1.41 -10.88
N THR A 3 15.94 -0.18 -10.58
CA THR A 3 15.74 0.28 -9.20
C THR A 3 14.55 -0.48 -8.61
N LYS A 4 14.83 -1.52 -7.83
CA LYS A 4 13.80 -2.25 -7.07
C LYS A 4 13.15 -1.27 -6.08
N ILE A 5 11.83 -1.16 -6.11
CA ILE A 5 11.10 -0.27 -5.20
C ILE A 5 11.21 -0.83 -3.79
N ASN A 6 11.69 0.01 -2.86
CA ASN A 6 11.63 -0.32 -1.44
C ASN A 6 10.19 -0.15 -0.93
N TYR A 7 9.41 -1.23 -0.94
CA TYR A 7 8.00 -1.21 -0.57
C TYR A 7 7.75 -1.24 0.94
N GLN A 8 8.75 -1.56 1.78
CA GLN A 8 8.55 -1.73 3.23
C GLN A 8 7.89 -0.52 3.92
N PRO A 9 8.32 0.73 3.68
CA PRO A 9 7.68 1.90 4.31
C PRO A 9 6.20 2.04 3.92
N TRP A 10 5.88 1.71 2.67
CA TRP A 10 4.51 1.75 2.15
C TRP A 10 3.64 0.65 2.73
N LEU A 11 4.19 -0.56 2.88
CA LEU A 11 3.51 -1.67 3.55
C LEU A 11 3.16 -1.30 4.99
N GLN A 12 4.12 -0.76 5.74
CA GLN A 12 3.89 -0.31 7.12
C GLN A 12 2.78 0.75 7.20
N ALA A 13 2.76 1.71 6.27
CA ALA A 13 1.72 2.74 6.22
C ALA A 13 0.33 2.13 5.96
N VAL A 14 0.22 1.23 4.96
CA VAL A 14 -1.05 0.56 4.63
C VAL A 14 -1.56 -0.27 5.80
N LEU A 15 -0.70 -1.04 6.47
CA LEU A 15 -1.08 -1.84 7.65
C LEU A 15 -1.54 -0.97 8.82
N THR A 16 -0.91 0.20 8.99
CA THR A 16 -1.29 1.16 10.03
C THR A 16 -2.70 1.72 9.77
N ILE A 17 -3.00 2.06 8.50
CA ILE A 17 -4.35 2.49 8.08
C ILE A 17 -5.36 1.35 8.26
N ALA A 18 -5.01 0.13 7.86
CA ALA A 18 -5.86 -1.06 8.02
C ALA A 18 -6.28 -1.27 9.47
N LYS A 19 -5.32 -1.14 10.40
CA LYS A 19 -5.54 -1.27 11.83
C LYS A 19 -6.51 -0.22 12.38
N HIS A 20 -6.47 1.02 11.87
CA HIS A 20 -7.45 2.04 12.22
C HIS A 20 -8.89 1.60 11.89
N TYR A 21 -9.08 0.89 10.78
CA TYR A 21 -10.36 0.28 10.38
C TYR A 21 -10.62 -1.11 11.00
N ARG A 22 -9.78 -1.57 11.94
CA ARG A 22 -9.84 -2.90 12.56
C ARG A 22 -9.76 -4.06 11.58
N ILE A 23 -9.08 -3.84 10.44
CA ILE A 23 -8.76 -4.88 9.49
C ILE A 23 -7.39 -5.44 9.87
N GLU A 24 -7.29 -6.76 10.08
CA GLU A 24 -6.05 -7.46 10.45
C GLU A 24 -5.57 -8.37 9.30
N PRO A 25 -4.94 -7.79 8.25
CA PRO A 25 -4.44 -8.58 7.12
C PRO A 25 -3.14 -9.32 7.49
N SER A 26 -2.87 -10.43 6.80
CA SER A 26 -1.59 -11.13 6.92
C SER A 26 -0.49 -10.37 6.19
N GLU A 27 0.39 -9.71 6.96
CA GLU A 27 1.55 -9.01 6.41
C GLU A 27 2.45 -9.92 5.57
N GLU A 28 2.74 -11.13 6.06
CA GLU A 28 3.60 -12.09 5.37
C GLU A 28 3.06 -12.46 4.00
N ARG A 29 1.74 -12.67 3.89
CA ARG A 29 1.08 -12.96 2.60
C ARG A 29 1.28 -11.81 1.61
N ILE A 30 1.18 -10.56 2.07
CA ILE A 30 1.37 -9.38 1.23
C ILE A 30 2.83 -9.27 0.78
N ARG A 31 3.80 -9.48 1.69
CA ARG A 31 5.24 -9.48 1.36
C ARG A 31 5.58 -10.52 0.31
N LEU A 32 5.13 -11.76 0.50
CA LEU A 32 5.33 -12.82 -0.48
C LEU A 32 4.80 -12.38 -1.85
N GLN A 33 3.56 -11.92 -1.92
CA GLN A 33 2.99 -11.50 -3.20
C GLN A 33 3.76 -10.34 -3.86
N LEU A 34 4.28 -9.40 -3.08
CA LEU A 34 5.14 -8.32 -3.58
C LEU A 34 6.53 -8.79 -4.02
N ASP A 35 7.07 -9.83 -3.42
CA ASP A 35 8.35 -10.41 -3.83
C ASP A 35 8.20 -11.20 -5.14
N TRP A 36 7.06 -11.85 -5.35
CA TRP A 36 6.70 -12.54 -6.60
C TRP A 36 6.32 -11.56 -7.72
N ASN A 37 5.70 -10.43 -7.39
CA ASN A 37 5.38 -9.38 -8.35
C ASN A 37 6.49 -8.32 -8.34
N GLN A 38 7.44 -8.43 -9.27
CA GLN A 38 8.39 -7.36 -9.56
C GLN A 38 7.67 -6.18 -10.24
N ASN A 39 6.76 -5.55 -9.49
CA ASN A 39 5.95 -4.41 -9.90
C ASN A 39 6.87 -3.30 -10.42
N GLN A 40 6.56 -2.79 -11.60
CA GLN A 40 7.44 -1.88 -12.33
C GLN A 40 7.38 -0.45 -11.79
N ASN A 41 6.30 -0.10 -11.09
CA ASN A 41 6.09 1.23 -10.51
C ASN A 41 5.45 1.17 -9.11
N LEU A 42 5.50 2.29 -8.40
CA LEU A 42 5.02 2.40 -7.02
C LEU A 42 3.49 2.35 -6.93
N ASP A 43 2.79 2.87 -7.93
CA ASP A 43 1.33 2.93 -7.94
C ASP A 43 0.74 1.51 -8.00
N ASP A 44 1.35 0.60 -8.77
CA ASP A 44 1.00 -0.83 -8.84
C ASP A 44 1.22 -1.53 -7.50
N VAL A 45 2.36 -1.25 -6.84
CA VAL A 45 2.69 -1.77 -5.50
C VAL A 45 1.62 -1.36 -4.49
N LEU A 46 1.28 -0.07 -4.45
CA LEU A 46 0.28 0.47 -3.53
C LEU A 46 -1.12 -0.07 -3.81
N GLN A 47 -1.50 -0.19 -5.08
CA GLN A 47 -2.79 -0.73 -5.48
C GLN A 47 -2.91 -2.22 -5.11
N LEU A 48 -1.84 -3.01 -5.26
CA LEU A 48 -1.82 -4.40 -4.85
C LEU A 48 -1.96 -4.55 -3.33
N MET A 49 -1.19 -3.78 -2.55
CA MET A 49 -1.26 -3.82 -1.08
C MET A 49 -2.64 -3.44 -0.57
N THR A 50 -3.17 -2.31 -1.01
CA THR A 50 -4.49 -1.82 -0.56
C THR A 50 -5.60 -2.81 -0.90
N ARG A 51 -5.59 -3.40 -2.11
CA ARG A 51 -6.55 -4.45 -2.50
C ARG A 51 -6.47 -5.70 -1.62
N GLN A 52 -5.27 -6.19 -1.28
CA GLN A 52 -5.12 -7.37 -0.40
C GLN A 52 -5.69 -7.13 1.00
N VAL A 53 -5.73 -5.88 1.43
CA VAL A 53 -6.26 -5.46 2.73
C VAL A 53 -7.76 -5.12 2.65
N GLY A 54 -8.38 -5.13 1.47
CA GLY A 54 -9.78 -4.73 1.30
C GLY A 54 -10.00 -3.21 1.32
N LEU A 55 -8.95 -2.43 1.08
CA LEU A 55 -8.99 -0.98 0.94
C LEU A 55 -8.92 -0.57 -0.55
N ASN A 56 -9.34 0.66 -0.84
CA ASN A 56 -9.19 1.27 -2.16
C ASN A 56 -8.20 2.43 -2.08
N LEU A 57 -7.33 2.55 -3.09
CA LEU A 57 -6.36 3.63 -3.21
C LEU A 57 -6.84 4.67 -4.21
N ARG A 58 -6.80 5.94 -3.82
CA ARG A 58 -7.03 7.06 -4.71
C ARG A 58 -5.88 8.06 -4.60
N LYS A 59 -5.16 8.27 -5.70
CA LYS A 59 -4.12 9.31 -5.81
C LYS A 59 -4.78 10.61 -6.26
N VAL A 60 -4.59 11.67 -5.49
CA VAL A 60 -5.13 13.01 -5.77
C VAL A 60 -4.04 14.07 -5.58
N PRO A 61 -4.09 15.20 -6.30
CA PRO A 61 -3.27 16.35 -5.97
C PRO A 61 -3.51 16.78 -4.52
N PHE A 62 -2.46 17.23 -3.85
CA PHE A 62 -2.59 17.73 -2.49
C PHE A 62 -3.49 18.98 -2.47
N SER A 63 -4.47 18.98 -1.56
CA SER A 63 -5.27 20.15 -1.19
C SER A 63 -5.46 20.14 0.32
N LEU A 64 -5.48 21.32 0.95
CA LEU A 64 -5.80 21.48 2.37
C LEU A 64 -7.19 20.94 2.71
N ASP A 65 -8.12 20.97 1.76
CA ASP A 65 -9.49 20.46 1.95
C ASP A 65 -9.55 18.95 2.25
N LEU A 66 -8.50 18.21 1.90
CA LEU A 66 -8.39 16.76 2.14
C LEU A 66 -7.97 16.41 3.58
N LEU A 67 -7.54 17.40 4.37
CA LEU A 67 -7.12 17.22 5.76
C LEU A 67 -8.27 17.45 6.75
N ASN A 68 -9.49 17.67 6.25
CA ASN A 68 -10.67 17.81 7.11
C ASN A 68 -11.10 16.43 7.65
N PRO A 69 -11.34 16.31 8.98
CA PRO A 69 -11.80 15.07 9.61
C PRO A 69 -13.21 14.64 9.15
#